data_AF-A0A660M0Y8-F1
#
_entry.id   AF-A0A660M0Y8-F1
#
_cell.length_a   1.000
_cell.length_b   1.000
_cell.length_c   1.000
_cell.angle_alpha   90.00
_cell.angle_beta   90.00
_cell.angle_gamma   90.00
#
_symmetry.space_group_name_H-M   'P 1'
#
loop_
_entity.id
_entity.type
_entity.pdbx_description
1 polymer ?
#
loop_
_entity_poly.entity_id
_entity_poly.type
_entity_poly.pdbx_seq_one_letter_code
_entity_poly.pdbx_strand_id
1 'polypeptide(L)'
;HATEISNNDIVLDFFSGSGTTAHAVAELNAEDGGNRRWICVQLPELTDEKSEAYKAGYRTIADIARERIRRAGAKIRTDQADKLASRNVPLDLGFRAYRVDDSNFKQWNKLVSDPEEIRQQALANLDPLEEGTTDDDLLTELLLKCGISPLAKIEQHDNFCFIPSEKLVICLAHSMTEELFATILAVKPSSIILLDRAFGNDINLKVNLLLQSERQGVEAEVV
;
A
#
# COMPACT_ATOMS: atom_id res chain seq x y z
N HIS A 1 0.17 -30.65 -11.14
CA HIS A 1 -1.20 -30.41 -10.67
C HIS A 1 -1.52 -28.94 -10.88
N ALA A 2 -2.15 -28.58 -11.99
CA ALA A 2 -2.77 -27.27 -12.14
C ALA A 2 -4.18 -27.41 -11.57
N THR A 3 -4.39 -26.89 -10.37
CA THR A 3 -5.72 -26.75 -9.77
C THR A 3 -6.54 -25.79 -10.62
N GLU A 4 -7.80 -26.12 -10.88
CA GLU A 4 -8.75 -25.25 -11.56
C GLU A 4 -8.74 -23.86 -10.90
N ILE A 5 -8.30 -22.85 -11.62
CA ILE A 5 -8.19 -21.48 -11.11
C ILE A 5 -9.57 -20.84 -11.21
N SER A 6 -10.18 -20.55 -10.06
CA SER A 6 -11.49 -19.92 -9.97
C SER A 6 -11.43 -18.45 -10.46
N ASN A 7 -12.59 -17.88 -10.78
CA ASN A 7 -12.68 -16.57 -11.41
C ASN A 7 -12.09 -15.41 -10.58
N ASN A 8 -11.80 -15.58 -9.28
CA ASN A 8 -11.32 -14.52 -8.40
C ASN A 8 -10.01 -14.86 -7.66
N ASP A 9 -9.32 -15.92 -8.09
CA ASP A 9 -8.09 -16.37 -7.45
C ASP A 9 -6.95 -15.35 -7.60
N ILE A 10 -5.97 -15.45 -6.70
CA ILE A 10 -4.72 -14.68 -6.77
C ILE A 10 -3.61 -15.61 -7.25
N VAL A 11 -2.98 -15.25 -8.37
CA VAL A 11 -1.82 -15.93 -8.93
C VAL A 11 -0.55 -15.23 -8.44
N LEU A 12 0.30 -15.95 -7.70
CA LEU A 12 1.58 -15.43 -7.21
C LEU A 12 2.74 -15.99 -8.05
N ASP A 13 3.60 -15.11 -8.54
CA ASP A 13 4.84 -15.45 -9.23
C ASP A 13 6.00 -14.64 -8.66
N PHE A 14 6.88 -15.32 -7.91
CA PHE A 14 8.04 -14.70 -7.25
C PHE A 14 9.32 -14.69 -8.11
N PHE A 15 9.25 -15.20 -9.33
CA PHE A 15 10.31 -15.14 -10.34
C PHE A 15 9.74 -14.64 -11.67
N SER A 16 9.02 -13.52 -11.60
CA SER A 16 8.16 -13.07 -12.69
C SER A 16 8.92 -12.68 -13.96
N GLY A 17 10.23 -12.41 -13.86
CA GLY A 17 11.09 -12.09 -14.98
C GLY A 17 10.52 -10.91 -15.77
N SER A 18 10.20 -11.15 -17.03
CA SER A 18 9.61 -10.13 -17.92
C SER A 18 8.11 -9.88 -17.71
N GLY A 19 7.45 -10.50 -16.73
CA GLY A 19 6.02 -10.32 -16.47
C GLY A 19 5.10 -11.16 -17.37
N THR A 20 5.55 -12.36 -17.77
CA THR A 20 4.74 -13.28 -18.60
C THR A 20 3.49 -13.75 -17.89
N THR A 21 3.57 -14.03 -16.58
CA THR A 21 2.45 -14.52 -15.77
C THR A 21 1.34 -13.48 -15.68
N ALA A 22 1.67 -12.23 -15.36
CA ALA A 22 0.71 -11.12 -15.33
C ALA A 22 0.01 -10.91 -16.69
N HIS A 23 0.76 -11.00 -17.80
CA HIS A 23 0.19 -10.94 -19.14
C HIS A 23 -0.80 -12.10 -19.37
N ALA A 24 -0.39 -13.34 -19.13
CA ALA A 24 -1.24 -14.51 -19.36
C ALA A 24 -2.52 -14.47 -18.52
N VAL A 25 -2.45 -14.02 -17.26
CA VAL A 25 -3.64 -13.86 -16.40
C VAL A 25 -4.59 -12.80 -16.97
N ALA A 26 -4.06 -11.66 -17.42
CA ALA A 26 -4.87 -10.59 -18.01
C ALA A 26 -5.55 -11.05 -19.32
N GLU A 27 -4.84 -11.79 -20.16
CA GLU A 27 -5.36 -12.35 -21.41
C GLU A 27 -6.44 -13.39 -21.14
N LEU A 28 -6.19 -14.33 -20.23
CA LEU A 28 -7.16 -15.37 -19.87
C LEU A 28 -8.44 -14.77 -19.30
N ASN A 29 -8.32 -13.80 -18.38
CA ASN A 29 -9.48 -13.08 -17.83
C ASN A 29 -10.32 -12.43 -18.94
N ALA A 30 -9.67 -11.83 -19.94
CA ALA A 30 -10.36 -11.19 -21.05
C ALA A 30 -11.07 -12.20 -21.97
N GLU A 31 -10.48 -13.39 -22.14
CA GLU A 31 -11.03 -14.48 -22.95
C GLU A 31 -12.22 -15.19 -22.30
N ASP A 32 -12.10 -15.54 -21.02
CA ASP A 32 -13.04 -16.43 -20.30
C ASP A 32 -14.02 -15.69 -19.38
N GLY A 33 -13.90 -14.37 -19.26
CA GLY A 33 -14.76 -13.57 -18.38
C GLY A 33 -14.31 -13.56 -16.91
N GLY A 34 -13.17 -14.17 -16.56
CA GLY A 34 -12.62 -14.21 -15.22
C GLY A 34 -12.11 -12.85 -14.71
N ASN A 35 -11.87 -12.76 -13.41
CA ASN A 35 -11.35 -11.59 -12.69
C ASN A 35 -10.20 -11.99 -11.75
N ARG A 36 -9.35 -12.91 -12.20
CA ARG A 36 -8.17 -13.38 -11.46
C ARG A 36 -7.22 -12.22 -11.24
N ARG A 37 -6.64 -12.14 -10.05
CA ARG A 37 -5.62 -11.15 -9.71
C ARG A 37 -4.25 -11.81 -9.74
N TRP A 38 -3.21 -10.99 -9.81
CA TRP A 38 -1.84 -11.48 -9.81
C TRP A 38 -0.94 -10.63 -8.91
N ILE A 39 0.08 -11.27 -8.35
CA ILE A 39 1.18 -10.63 -7.64
C ILE A 39 2.47 -11.16 -8.28
N CYS A 40 3.24 -10.26 -8.87
CA CYS A 40 4.52 -10.59 -9.50
C CYS A 40 5.65 -9.92 -8.74
N VAL A 41 6.63 -10.70 -8.29
CA VAL A 41 7.85 -10.20 -7.65
C VAL A 41 9.01 -10.40 -8.61
N GLN A 42 9.88 -9.39 -8.69
CA GLN A 42 11.08 -9.41 -9.51
C GLN A 42 12.18 -8.62 -8.79
N LEU A 43 13.36 -9.21 -8.66
CA LEU A 43 14.54 -8.50 -8.18
C LEU A 43 14.91 -7.37 -9.17
N PRO A 44 15.47 -6.24 -8.68
CA PRO A 44 15.91 -5.13 -9.53
C PRO A 44 17.21 -5.48 -10.28
N GLU A 45 17.22 -6.61 -10.98
CA GLU A 45 18.32 -7.11 -11.80
C GLU A 45 18.60 -6.12 -12.93
N LEU A 46 19.85 -5.67 -13.03
CA LEU A 46 20.28 -4.74 -14.07
C LEU A 46 20.23 -5.41 -15.45
N THR A 47 19.78 -4.66 -16.44
CA THR A 47 19.90 -5.06 -17.85
C THR A 47 21.34 -4.91 -18.33
N ASP A 48 21.78 -5.76 -19.27
CA ASP A 48 23.07 -5.58 -19.95
C ASP A 48 23.13 -4.21 -20.65
N GLU A 49 24.20 -3.45 -20.41
CA GLU A 49 24.39 -2.11 -20.98
C GLU A 49 24.41 -2.08 -22.52
N LYS A 50 24.76 -3.20 -23.14
CA LYS A 50 24.76 -3.36 -24.60
C LYS A 50 23.40 -3.76 -25.17
N SER A 51 22.45 -4.13 -24.31
CA SER A 51 21.11 -4.56 -24.73
C SER A 51 20.29 -3.39 -25.29
N GLU A 52 19.36 -3.71 -26.20
CA GLU A 52 18.39 -2.73 -26.70
C GLU A 52 17.49 -2.20 -25.58
N ALA A 53 17.21 -3.01 -24.56
CA ALA A 53 16.43 -2.59 -23.40
C ALA A 53 17.13 -1.44 -22.63
N TYR A 54 18.43 -1.59 -22.36
CA TYR A 54 19.22 -0.55 -21.69
C TYR A 54 19.31 0.72 -22.53
N LYS A 55 19.54 0.59 -23.85
CA LYS A 55 19.55 1.72 -24.79
C LYS A 55 18.21 2.46 -24.84
N ALA A 56 17.11 1.73 -24.66
CA ALA A 56 15.75 2.29 -24.58
C ALA A 56 15.40 2.87 -23.20
N GLY A 57 16.34 2.85 -22.23
CA GLY A 57 16.18 3.45 -20.91
C GLY A 57 15.64 2.50 -19.83
N TYR A 58 15.38 1.23 -20.16
CA TYR A 58 15.00 0.22 -19.17
C TYR A 58 16.26 -0.27 -18.45
N ARG A 59 16.43 0.12 -17.18
CA ARG A 59 17.65 -0.18 -16.41
C ARG A 59 17.59 -1.54 -15.74
N THR A 60 16.40 -2.01 -15.42
CA THR A 60 16.17 -3.27 -14.72
C THR A 60 15.20 -4.19 -15.48
N ILE A 61 15.26 -5.49 -15.19
CA ILE A 61 14.27 -6.47 -15.66
C ILE A 61 12.86 -6.09 -15.20
N ALA A 62 12.72 -5.54 -14.00
CA ALA A 62 11.43 -5.04 -13.49
C ALA A 62 10.87 -3.87 -14.34
N ASP A 63 11.72 -3.01 -14.90
CA ASP A 63 11.28 -1.96 -15.84
C ASP A 63 10.67 -2.56 -17.10
N ILE A 64 11.34 -3.58 -17.66
CA ILE A 64 10.86 -4.32 -18.82
C ILE A 64 9.53 -5.00 -18.49
N ALA A 65 9.41 -5.62 -17.31
CA ALA A 65 8.19 -6.29 -16.89
C ALA A 65 6.99 -5.33 -16.81
N ARG A 66 7.17 -4.18 -16.14
CA ARG A 66 6.13 -3.14 -16.04
C ARG A 66 5.73 -2.61 -17.41
N GLU A 67 6.70 -2.41 -18.31
CA GLU A 67 6.43 -2.01 -19.68
C GLU A 67 5.62 -3.05 -20.45
N ARG A 68 6.03 -4.33 -20.38
CA ARG A 68 5.33 -5.44 -21.02
C ARG A 68 3.88 -5.50 -20.56
N ILE A 69 3.64 -5.47 -19.25
CA ILE A 69 2.30 -5.56 -18.67
C ILE A 69 1.43 -4.40 -19.15
N ARG A 70 1.97 -3.17 -19.17
CA ARG A 70 1.24 -1.99 -19.67
C ARG A 70 0.85 -2.11 -21.14
N ARG A 71 1.78 -2.57 -21.99
CA ARG A 71 1.52 -2.79 -23.43
C ARG A 71 0.54 -3.94 -23.67
N ALA A 72 0.67 -5.03 -22.93
CA ALA A 72 -0.24 -6.16 -22.99
C ALA A 72 -1.67 -5.73 -22.63
N GLY A 73 -1.86 -5.00 -21.53
CA GLY A 73 -3.16 -4.45 -21.15
C GLY A 73 -3.74 -3.52 -22.21
N ALA A 74 -2.92 -2.64 -22.82
CA ALA A 74 -3.38 -1.79 -23.91
C ALA A 74 -3.80 -2.58 -25.16
N LYS A 75 -3.03 -3.62 -25.50
CA LYS A 75 -3.34 -4.50 -26.63
C LYS A 75 -4.61 -5.32 -26.40
N ILE A 76 -4.79 -5.90 -25.21
CA ILE A 76 -6.00 -6.64 -24.82
C ILE A 76 -7.24 -5.73 -24.93
N ARG A 77 -7.15 -4.48 -24.46
CA ARG A 77 -8.24 -3.51 -24.60
C ARG A 77 -8.69 -3.30 -26.04
N THR A 78 -7.73 -3.21 -26.96
CA THR A 78 -8.01 -2.99 -28.38
C THR A 78 -8.50 -4.27 -29.06
N ASP A 79 -7.77 -5.38 -28.90
CA ASP A 79 -8.01 -6.62 -29.63
C ASP A 79 -9.27 -7.35 -29.16
N GLN A 80 -9.69 -7.14 -27.91
CA GLN A 80 -10.85 -7.80 -27.32
C GLN A 80 -11.97 -6.83 -26.94
N ALA A 81 -12.02 -5.64 -27.55
CA ALA A 81 -12.99 -4.58 -27.22
C ALA A 81 -14.45 -5.08 -27.18
N ASP A 82 -14.87 -5.88 -28.16
CA ASP A 82 -16.24 -6.43 -28.22
C ASP A 82 -16.55 -7.36 -27.04
N LYS A 83 -15.60 -8.23 -26.67
CA LYS A 83 -15.74 -9.12 -25.50
C LYS A 83 -15.81 -8.30 -24.22
N LEU A 84 -14.92 -7.32 -24.07
CA LEU A 84 -14.84 -6.47 -22.88
C LEU A 84 -16.12 -5.63 -22.70
N ALA A 85 -16.71 -5.14 -23.79
CA ALA A 85 -17.97 -4.37 -23.76
C ALA A 85 -19.17 -5.21 -23.28
N SER A 86 -19.14 -6.53 -23.48
CA SER A 86 -20.21 -7.45 -23.05
C SER A 86 -20.10 -7.91 -21.59
N ARG A 87 -19.06 -7.49 -20.86
CA ARG A 87 -18.83 -7.93 -19.48
C ARG A 87 -19.74 -7.21 -18.49
N ASN A 88 -20.27 -7.96 -17.53
CA ASN A 88 -20.98 -7.39 -16.39
C ASN A 88 -20.05 -6.64 -15.43
N VAL A 89 -18.81 -7.11 -15.27
CA VAL A 89 -17.78 -6.50 -14.44
C VAL A 89 -16.64 -6.03 -15.36
N PRO A 90 -16.28 -4.73 -15.34
CA PRO A 90 -15.16 -4.21 -16.10
C PRO A 90 -13.88 -4.99 -15.78
N LEU A 91 -13.15 -5.37 -16.82
CA LEU A 91 -11.86 -6.04 -16.62
C LEU A 91 -10.82 -5.03 -16.14
N ASP A 92 -10.24 -5.30 -14.97
CA ASP A 92 -9.08 -4.55 -14.50
C ASP A 92 -7.81 -5.03 -15.22
N LEU A 93 -7.20 -4.10 -15.96
CA LEU A 93 -5.93 -4.29 -16.69
C LEU A 93 -4.83 -3.36 -16.14
N GLY A 94 -5.12 -2.69 -15.02
CA GLY A 94 -4.17 -1.89 -14.28
C GLY A 94 -3.29 -2.75 -13.38
N PHE A 95 -2.29 -2.10 -12.79
CA PHE A 95 -1.50 -2.68 -11.72
C PHE A 95 -0.90 -1.56 -10.88
N ARG A 96 -0.54 -1.88 -9.63
CA ARG A 96 0.33 -1.05 -8.80
C ARG A 96 1.72 -1.68 -8.77
N ALA A 97 2.75 -0.84 -8.71
CA ALA A 97 4.13 -1.28 -8.58
C ALA A 97 4.71 -0.73 -7.28
N TYR A 98 5.28 -1.63 -6.48
CA TYR A 98 5.92 -1.31 -5.22
C TYR A 98 7.39 -1.74 -5.27
N ARG A 99 8.22 -1.09 -4.47
CA ARG A 99 9.61 -1.48 -4.23
C ARG A 99 9.78 -1.74 -2.72
N VAL A 100 10.66 -2.66 -2.38
CA VAL A 100 11.10 -2.83 -0.99
C VAL A 100 12.10 -1.72 -0.68
N ASP A 101 11.85 -1.01 0.41
CA ASP A 101 12.71 0.03 0.95
C ASP A 101 12.79 -0.13 2.48
N ASP A 102 13.60 0.71 3.13
CA ASP A 102 13.62 0.78 4.59
C ASP A 102 12.28 1.29 5.15
N SER A 103 12.00 1.00 6.42
CA SER A 103 10.76 1.44 7.08
C SER A 103 10.72 2.97 7.18
N ASN A 104 9.54 3.55 7.01
CA ASN A 104 9.29 4.97 7.26
C ASN A 104 9.29 5.32 8.75
N PHE A 105 9.36 4.33 9.64
CA PHE A 105 9.46 4.51 11.08
C PHE A 105 10.86 4.21 11.58
N LYS A 106 11.41 5.13 12.35
CA LYS A 106 12.73 4.99 12.98
C LYS A 106 12.76 3.78 13.89
N GLN A 107 13.78 2.96 13.73
CA GLN A 107 13.92 1.72 14.50
C GLN A 107 14.60 1.97 15.85
N TRP A 108 14.05 1.36 16.90
CA TRP A 108 14.69 1.33 18.21
C TRP A 108 15.74 0.21 18.29
N ASN A 109 16.99 0.58 18.58
CA ASN A 109 18.10 -0.36 18.70
C ASN A 109 18.22 -0.84 20.14
N LYS A 110 17.62 -1.99 20.42
CA LYS A 110 17.61 -2.60 21.77
C LYS A 110 18.98 -3.12 22.24
N LEU A 111 19.99 -3.14 21.36
CA LEU A 111 21.33 -3.65 21.70
C LEU A 111 22.25 -2.57 22.29
N VAL A 112 21.85 -1.30 22.18
CA VAL A 112 22.60 -0.18 22.77
C VAL A 112 22.49 -0.26 24.29
N SER A 113 23.66 -0.24 24.95
CA SER A 113 23.76 -0.28 26.42
C SER A 113 24.39 0.98 27.01
N ASP A 114 24.98 1.84 26.18
CA ASP A 114 25.56 3.11 26.63
C ASP A 114 24.46 4.15 26.91
N PRO A 115 24.43 4.79 28.09
CA PRO A 115 23.39 5.75 28.45
C PRO A 115 23.32 6.98 27.54
N GLU A 116 24.45 7.47 27.02
CA GLU A 116 24.47 8.64 26.15
C GLU A 116 23.94 8.27 24.76
N GLU A 117 24.31 7.10 24.23
CA GLU A 117 23.74 6.60 22.97
C GLU A 117 22.22 6.36 23.08
N ILE A 118 21.73 5.82 24.20
CA ILE A 118 20.28 5.68 24.47
C ILE A 118 19.61 7.06 24.48
N ARG A 119 20.24 8.07 25.10
CA ARG A 119 19.70 9.43 25.15
C ARG A 119 19.62 10.06 23.76
N GLN A 120 20.66 9.90 22.95
CA GLN A 120 20.68 10.40 21.56
C GLN A 120 19.60 9.71 20.72
N GLN A 121 19.43 8.39 20.88
CA GLN A 121 18.36 7.66 20.20
C GLN A 121 16.97 8.14 20.62
N ALA A 122 16.74 8.37 21.92
CA ALA A 122 15.47 8.91 22.41
C ALA A 122 15.16 10.30 21.82
N LEU A 123 16.17 11.16 21.72
CA LEU A 123 16.03 12.49 21.10
C LEU A 123 15.75 12.40 19.59
N ALA A 124 16.44 11.51 18.88
CA ALA A 124 16.23 11.29 17.45
C ALA A 124 14.82 10.74 17.13
N ASN A 125 14.24 9.98 18.07
CA ASN A 125 12.91 9.37 17.99
C ASN A 125 11.78 10.24 18.57
N LEU A 126 12.02 11.52 18.86
CA LEU A 126 10.94 12.45 19.23
C LEU A 126 9.88 12.56 18.13
N ASP A 127 10.31 12.55 16.87
CA ASP A 127 9.45 12.23 15.73
C ASP A 127 9.77 10.80 15.30
N PRO A 128 8.82 9.84 15.40
CA PRO A 128 9.07 8.45 15.07
C PRO A 128 9.28 8.21 13.57
N LEU A 129 9.08 9.21 12.71
CA LEU A 129 9.18 9.07 11.26
C LEU A 129 10.58 9.38 10.74
N GLU A 130 10.98 8.67 9.67
CA GLU A 130 12.19 8.94 8.91
C GLU A 130 12.05 10.22 8.08
N GLU A 131 13.18 10.89 7.81
CA GLU A 131 13.20 12.10 6.98
C GLU A 131 12.83 11.79 5.52
N GLY A 132 12.01 12.64 4.90
CA GLY A 132 11.59 12.48 3.51
C GLY A 132 10.43 11.51 3.29
N THR A 133 9.90 10.91 4.36
CA THR A 133 8.69 10.10 4.36
C THR A 133 7.51 10.82 3.72
N THR A 134 6.81 10.14 2.80
CA THR A 134 5.58 10.66 2.18
C THR A 134 4.33 10.03 2.79
N ASP A 135 3.19 10.71 2.69
CA ASP A 135 1.91 10.18 3.18
C ASP A 135 1.50 8.89 2.44
N ASP A 136 1.86 8.76 1.15
CA ASP A 136 1.59 7.56 0.36
C ASP A 136 2.44 6.35 0.81
N ASP A 137 3.70 6.59 1.17
CA ASP A 137 4.60 5.55 1.70
C ASP A 137 4.15 5.09 3.09
N LEU A 138 3.78 6.05 3.96
CA LEU A 138 3.22 5.75 5.28
C LEU A 138 1.92 4.97 5.19
N LEU A 139 0.99 5.44 4.36
CA LEU A 139 -0.28 4.76 4.16
C LEU A 139 -0.05 3.33 3.68
N THR A 140 0.85 3.13 2.71
CA THR A 140 1.19 1.80 2.20
C THR A 140 1.79 0.92 3.29
N GLU A 141 2.76 1.43 4.06
CA GLU A 141 3.38 0.67 5.14
C GLU A 141 2.38 0.32 6.26
N LEU A 142 1.53 1.27 6.67
CA LEU A 142 0.52 1.05 7.71
C LEU A 142 -0.52 0.01 7.27
N LEU A 143 -1.02 0.09 6.04
CA LEU A 143 -1.92 -0.92 5.49
C LEU A 143 -1.30 -2.31 5.56
N LEU A 144 -0.04 -2.45 5.14
CA LEU A 144 0.68 -3.72 5.18
C LEU A 144 0.91 -4.23 6.61
N LYS A 145 1.26 -3.35 7.56
CA LYS A 145 1.40 -3.71 8.99
C LYS A 145 0.08 -4.22 9.59
N CYS A 146 -1.05 -3.66 9.16
CA CYS A 146 -2.38 -4.14 9.54
C CYS A 146 -2.82 -5.40 8.79
N GLY A 147 -2.01 -5.95 7.88
CA GLY A 147 -2.39 -7.10 7.04
C GLY A 147 -3.40 -6.76 5.94
N ILE A 148 -3.58 -5.47 5.63
CA ILE A 148 -4.53 -4.97 4.64
C ILE A 148 -3.81 -4.84 3.29
N SER A 149 -4.46 -5.31 2.23
CA SER A 149 -3.93 -5.16 0.88
C SER A 149 -3.85 -3.67 0.49
N PRO A 150 -2.74 -3.20 -0.10
CA PRO A 150 -2.66 -1.85 -0.68
C PRO A 150 -3.63 -1.60 -1.86
N LEU A 151 -4.31 -2.66 -2.34
CA LEU A 151 -5.38 -2.59 -3.33
C LEU A 151 -6.77 -2.47 -2.71
N ALA A 152 -6.88 -2.42 -1.37
CA ALA A 152 -8.14 -2.20 -0.69
C ALA A 152 -8.77 -0.87 -1.14
N LYS A 153 -10.10 -0.82 -1.11
CA LYS A 153 -10.82 0.42 -1.36
C LYS A 153 -10.51 1.40 -0.21
N ILE A 154 -10.03 2.58 -0.56
CA ILE A 154 -9.76 3.66 0.38
C ILE A 154 -10.69 4.82 0.02
N GLU A 155 -11.45 5.29 1.00
CA GLU A 155 -12.26 6.50 0.93
C GLU A 155 -11.44 7.65 1.49
N GLN A 156 -11.07 8.57 0.60
CA GLN A 156 -10.24 9.73 0.93
C GLN A 156 -11.13 10.86 1.48
N HIS A 157 -10.79 11.34 2.67
CA HIS A 157 -11.33 12.56 3.26
C HIS A 157 -10.20 13.59 3.37
N ASP A 158 -10.55 14.86 3.60
CA ASP A 158 -9.60 15.97 3.59
C ASP A 158 -8.38 15.77 4.51
N ASN A 159 -8.57 15.08 5.63
CA ASN A 159 -7.54 14.91 6.66
C ASN A 159 -7.28 13.45 7.07
N PHE A 160 -8.03 12.48 6.53
CA PHE A 160 -7.89 11.07 6.89
C PHE A 160 -8.35 10.12 5.77
N CYS A 161 -7.88 8.89 5.84
CA CYS A 161 -8.30 7.79 4.98
C CYS A 161 -9.25 6.87 5.76
N PHE A 162 -10.34 6.42 5.14
CA PHE A 162 -11.20 5.37 5.66
C PHE A 162 -11.11 4.12 4.78
N ILE A 163 -10.92 2.95 5.41
CA ILE A 163 -10.86 1.64 4.76
C ILE A 163 -12.12 0.86 5.14
N PRO A 164 -13.17 0.86 4.29
CA PRO A 164 -14.48 0.32 4.67
C PRO A 164 -14.47 -1.19 4.96
N SER A 165 -13.58 -1.96 4.32
CA SER A 165 -13.51 -3.42 4.52
C SER A 165 -13.15 -3.79 5.95
N GLU A 166 -12.26 -3.01 6.58
CA GLU A 166 -11.81 -3.21 7.96
C GLU A 166 -12.45 -2.24 8.94
N LYS A 167 -13.25 -1.29 8.46
CA LYS A 167 -13.73 -0.13 9.22
C LYS A 167 -12.58 0.59 9.95
N LEU A 168 -11.43 0.69 9.29
CA LEU A 168 -10.23 1.32 9.83
C LEU A 168 -10.14 2.77 9.34
N VAL A 169 -9.81 3.70 10.23
CA VAL A 169 -9.37 5.06 9.86
C VAL A 169 -7.86 5.18 10.06
N ILE A 170 -7.17 5.76 9.08
CA ILE A 170 -5.77 6.19 9.20
C ILE A 170 -5.74 7.71 9.03
N CYS A 171 -5.29 8.42 10.06
CA CYS A 171 -5.17 9.88 10.04
C CYS A 171 -3.69 10.27 10.07
N LEU A 172 -3.20 10.80 8.93
CA LEU A 172 -1.82 11.26 8.75
C LEU A 172 -1.66 12.78 8.98
N ALA A 173 -2.70 13.45 9.47
CA ALA A 173 -2.72 14.88 9.71
C ALA A 173 -1.59 15.32 10.66
N HIS A 174 -1.02 16.50 10.39
CA HIS A 174 0.06 17.07 11.21
C HIS A 174 -0.45 17.80 12.46
N SER A 175 -1.75 18.04 12.55
CA SER A 175 -2.39 18.68 13.71
C SER A 175 -3.74 18.04 13.97
N MET A 176 -3.89 17.47 15.17
CA MET A 176 -5.14 16.88 15.64
C MET A 176 -5.99 17.92 16.37
N THR A 177 -7.29 17.92 16.14
CA THR A 177 -8.27 18.74 16.88
C THR A 177 -9.48 17.91 17.28
N GLU A 178 -10.26 18.38 18.25
CA GLU A 178 -11.51 17.70 18.65
C GLU A 178 -12.53 17.66 17.49
N GLU A 179 -12.57 18.71 16.66
CA GLU A 179 -13.44 18.74 15.48
C GLU A 179 -13.04 17.68 14.46
N LEU A 180 -11.74 17.56 14.15
CA LEU A 180 -11.24 16.52 13.26
C LEU A 180 -11.58 15.13 13.82
N PHE A 181 -11.33 14.90 15.10
CA PHE A 181 -11.63 13.61 15.72
C PHE A 181 -13.12 13.28 15.71
N ALA A 182 -14.00 14.27 15.90
CA ALA A 182 -15.44 14.08 15.75
C ALA A 182 -15.82 13.65 14.32
N THR A 183 -15.15 14.19 13.28
CA THR A 183 -15.38 13.72 11.89
C THR A 183 -14.90 12.29 11.67
N ILE A 184 -13.80 11.88 12.30
CA ILE A 184 -13.31 10.50 12.29
C ILE A 184 -14.33 9.55 12.94
N LEU A 185 -14.89 9.91 14.10
CA LEU A 185 -15.90 9.08 14.77
C LEU A 185 -17.22 9.03 14.00
N ALA A 186 -17.55 10.07 13.22
CA ALA A 186 -18.78 10.11 12.42
C ALA A 186 -18.85 9.02 11.34
N VAL A 187 -17.71 8.55 10.83
CA VAL A 187 -17.66 7.41 9.88
C VAL A 187 -17.80 6.05 10.55
N LYS A 188 -17.95 6.02 11.89
CA LYS A 188 -18.14 4.82 12.72
C LYS A 188 -17.07 3.74 12.49
N PRO A 189 -15.78 4.08 12.67
CA PRO A 189 -14.71 3.11 12.57
C PRO A 189 -14.80 2.07 13.70
N SER A 190 -14.21 0.90 13.46
CA SER A 190 -13.91 -0.08 14.52
C SER A 190 -12.50 0.13 15.08
N SER A 191 -11.58 0.64 14.26
CA SER A 191 -10.23 1.00 14.67
C SER A 191 -9.74 2.31 14.05
N ILE A 192 -8.84 3.02 14.73
CA ILE A 192 -8.24 4.29 14.31
C ILE A 192 -6.73 4.23 14.55
N ILE A 193 -5.95 4.61 13.54
CA ILE A 193 -4.50 4.85 13.65
C ILE A 193 -4.25 6.35 13.49
N LEU A 194 -3.56 6.93 14.47
CA LEU A 194 -3.18 8.34 14.52
C LEU A 194 -1.66 8.45 14.62
N LEU A 195 -1.06 9.46 13.98
CA LEU A 195 0.36 9.74 14.18
C LEU A 195 0.59 10.50 15.49
N ASP A 196 1.58 10.09 16.29
CA ASP A 196 1.91 10.74 17.57
C ASP A 196 2.23 12.24 17.40
N ARG A 197 2.95 12.56 16.32
CA ARG A 197 3.32 13.94 15.96
C ARG A 197 2.10 14.88 15.82
N ALA A 198 0.91 14.35 15.50
CA ALA A 198 -0.30 15.15 15.32
C ALA A 198 -0.73 15.87 16.61
N PHE A 199 -0.28 15.37 17.77
CA PHE A 199 -0.61 15.92 19.08
C PHE A 199 0.42 16.94 19.60
N GLY A 200 1.63 16.98 19.03
CA GLY A 200 2.72 17.81 19.53
C GLY A 200 2.94 17.60 21.03
N ASN A 201 2.86 18.68 21.82
CA ASN A 201 2.99 18.64 23.29
C ASN A 201 1.65 18.53 24.03
N ASP A 202 0.52 18.39 23.32
CA ASP A 202 -0.82 18.34 23.92
C ASP A 202 -1.20 16.92 24.35
N ILE A 203 -0.59 16.50 25.47
CA ILE A 203 -0.86 15.20 26.09
C ILE A 203 -2.33 15.10 26.54
N ASN A 204 -2.95 16.21 26.94
CA ASN A 204 -4.33 16.21 27.41
C ASN A 204 -5.29 15.91 26.27
N LEU A 205 -5.08 16.52 25.10
CA LEU A 205 -5.84 16.21 23.90
C LEU A 205 -5.69 14.73 23.55
N LYS A 206 -4.46 14.21 23.46
CA LYS A 206 -4.19 12.80 23.17
C LYS A 206 -4.97 11.85 24.10
N VAL A 207 -4.85 12.05 25.41
CA VAL A 207 -5.53 11.20 26.41
C VAL A 207 -7.05 11.33 26.31
N ASN A 208 -7.57 12.56 26.13
CA ASN A 208 -9.01 12.79 25.99
C ASN A 208 -9.58 12.02 24.78
N LEU A 209 -8.95 12.14 23.62
CA LEU A 209 -9.43 11.47 22.40
C LEU A 209 -9.37 9.94 22.51
N LEU A 210 -8.32 9.38 23.12
CA LEU A 210 -8.22 7.93 23.36
C LEU A 210 -9.34 7.43 24.31
N LEU A 211 -9.65 8.18 25.36
CA LEU A 211 -10.77 7.85 26.24
C LEU A 211 -12.13 7.98 25.53
N GLN A 212 -12.27 8.92 24.60
CA GLN A 212 -13.47 9.06 23.78
C GLN A 212 -13.67 7.87 22.84
N SER A 213 -12.62 7.37 22.19
CA SER A 213 -12.70 6.16 21.35
C SER A 213 -13.06 4.92 22.18
N GLU A 214 -12.42 4.73 23.34
CA GLU A 214 -12.73 3.60 24.24
C GLU A 214 -14.20 3.60 24.68
N ARG A 215 -14.74 4.77 25.05
CA ARG A 215 -16.16 4.92 25.43
C ARG A 215 -17.13 4.55 24.31
N GLN A 216 -16.71 4.69 23.05
CA GLN A 216 -17.50 4.30 21.88
C GLN A 216 -17.19 2.88 21.39
N GLY A 217 -16.30 2.15 22.08
CA GLY A 217 -15.89 0.80 21.69
C GLY A 217 -15.02 0.76 20.43
N VAL A 218 -14.31 1.86 20.14
CA VAL A 218 -13.39 1.99 19.01
C VAL A 218 -11.96 1.82 19.51
N GLU A 219 -11.19 0.94 18.87
CA GLU A 219 -9.77 0.76 19.18
C GLU A 219 -8.97 1.91 18.56
N ALA A 220 -8.17 2.62 19.36
CA ALA A 220 -7.34 3.72 18.86
C ALA A 220 -5.88 3.48 19.19
N GLU A 221 -5.04 3.45 18.16
CA GLU A 221 -3.60 3.30 18.24
C GLU A 221 -2.92 4.61 17.82
N VAL A 222 -1.88 4.99 18.56
CA VAL A 222 -1.03 6.13 18.23
C VAL A 222 0.36 5.61 17.90
N VAL A 223 0.82 5.90 16.68
CA VAL A 223 2.07 5.38 16.10
C VAL A 223 3.06 6.48 15.76
#